data_AF-A0A7X8ZQ36-F1
#
_entry.id   AF-A0A7X8ZQ36-F1
#
_cell.length_a   1.000
_cell.length_b   1.000
_cell.length_c   1.000
_cell.angle_alpha   90.00
_cell.angle_beta   90.00
_cell.angle_gamma   90.00
#
_symmetry.space_group_name_H-M   'P 1'
#
loop_
_entity.id
_entity.type
_entity.pdbx_description
1 polymer ?
#
loop_
_entity_poly.entity_id
_entity_poly.type
_entity_poly.pdbx_seq_one_letter_code
_entity_poly.pdbx_strand_id
1 'polypeptide(L)'
;MNRTQTVGSARFNNKKPVGRVAGKRKHANPKLAGIRCVSGWSALMFWQVPFIDAHFNLPALAGPKEHMTVFNYADRYQNKGHQVHYCKLRVPPKYVIYNAERGVYVASPELAFLQVAQDLDILGAILLAILLCAFPDGLYSQPLTTVKKLFDCAQRMSGHRGRRRALRALRYAADRCNSPREAIVFMLLSLPNALGGLNLRGLRFNHKIVLKQADVGAGESGVFYGDFVLPSERLVIEYDGITHHGSKEAQIADSRRALRLSRENFAVVSMTTLHAENPSDFELFARDLLCRKLGRRIRIRARGFWKLRHALQDMLMDSTLSEWTRYEGHGDPDRYTARYERRQSRRELERIQIMNLFDGPRRWGLDMWPWNRSALHFLEMEERQRRAEGRRAGERRYMRSFPARQILSEVRARDATSIYGRALC
;
A
#
# COMPACT_ATOMS: atom_id res chain seq x y z
N MET A 1 45.62 -33.89 -57.86
CA MET A 1 46.50 -34.81 -57.10
C MET A 1 47.56 -33.98 -56.38
N ASN A 2 47.94 -34.38 -55.14
CA ASN A 2 49.07 -33.91 -54.31
C ASN A 2 49.07 -32.39 -53.92
N ARG A 3 49.07 -31.92 -52.66
CA ARG A 3 49.92 -32.17 -51.45
C ARG A 3 51.42 -31.96 -51.75
N THR A 4 52.25 -31.22 -51.01
CA THR A 4 52.18 -30.55 -49.67
C THR A 4 53.25 -29.40 -49.66
N GLN A 5 53.51 -28.52 -48.66
CA GLN A 5 53.17 -28.43 -47.23
C GLN A 5 53.20 -26.96 -46.70
N THR A 6 53.29 -26.77 -45.37
CA THR A 6 53.33 -25.53 -44.57
C THR A 6 54.73 -24.97 -44.26
N VAL A 7 54.88 -23.65 -44.09
CA VAL A 7 55.43 -22.98 -42.86
C VAL A 7 54.83 -21.56 -42.75
N GLY A 8 54.41 -21.12 -41.56
CA GLY A 8 54.00 -19.73 -41.30
C GLY A 8 55.00 -18.97 -40.44
N SER A 9 55.17 -17.66 -40.67
CA SER A 9 55.90 -16.77 -39.76
C SER A 9 55.04 -15.58 -39.34
N ALA A 10 54.74 -15.48 -38.05
CA ALA A 10 53.97 -14.38 -37.48
C ALA A 10 54.92 -13.27 -36.99
N ARG A 11 54.79 -12.05 -37.55
CA ARG A 11 55.57 -10.89 -37.11
C ARG A 11 55.11 -10.44 -35.72
N PHE A 12 55.96 -10.63 -34.72
CA PHE A 12 55.79 -10.01 -33.39
C PHE A 12 55.82 -8.48 -33.51
N ASN A 13 54.75 -7.81 -33.09
CA ASN A 13 54.72 -6.34 -33.02
C ASN A 13 54.58 -5.90 -31.56
N ASN A 14 55.61 -5.22 -31.06
CA ASN A 14 55.88 -5.10 -29.63
C ASN A 14 55.14 -3.91 -29.00
N LYS A 15 53.86 -4.08 -28.64
CA LYS A 15 53.10 -3.07 -27.89
C LYS A 15 53.12 -3.38 -26.39
N LYS A 16 53.84 -2.55 -25.63
CA LYS A 16 53.83 -2.54 -24.15
C LYS A 16 52.38 -2.49 -23.63
N PRO A 17 51.98 -3.31 -22.64
CA PRO A 17 50.65 -3.20 -22.07
C PRO A 17 50.55 -1.89 -21.28
N VAL A 18 49.78 -0.94 -21.81
CA VAL A 18 49.36 0.25 -21.06
C VAL A 18 48.69 -0.22 -19.77
N GLY A 19 49.21 0.26 -18.63
CA GLY A 19 48.84 -0.26 -17.32
C GLY A 19 47.32 -0.27 -17.12
N ARG A 20 46.76 -1.44 -16.82
CA ARG A 20 45.39 -1.53 -16.30
C ARG A 20 45.32 -0.72 -15.02
N VAL A 21 44.73 0.46 -15.08
CA VAL A 21 44.34 1.22 -13.89
C VAL A 21 43.51 0.28 -13.01
N ALA A 22 44.06 -0.06 -11.85
CA ALA A 22 43.46 -1.06 -10.97
C ALA A 22 42.03 -0.64 -10.61
N GLY A 23 41.05 -1.43 -11.07
CA GLY A 23 39.64 -1.16 -10.81
C GLY A 23 39.42 -1.00 -9.31
N LYS A 24 38.93 0.18 -8.88
CA LYS A 24 38.77 0.58 -7.48
C LYS A 24 38.27 -0.61 -6.64
N ARG A 25 39.11 -1.06 -5.69
CA ARG A 25 38.80 -2.22 -4.83
C ARG A 25 37.39 -2.06 -4.26
N LYS A 26 36.56 -3.10 -4.40
CA LYS A 26 35.17 -3.14 -3.92
C LYS A 26 35.16 -2.80 -2.43
N HIS A 27 34.79 -1.57 -2.07
CA HIS A 27 34.87 -1.13 -0.69
C HIS A 27 33.81 -1.83 0.17
N ALA A 28 34.28 -2.81 0.94
CA ALA A 28 33.70 -3.26 2.19
C ALA A 28 33.12 -2.10 3.02
N ASN A 29 32.16 -2.40 3.90
CA ASN A 29 31.71 -1.46 4.92
C ASN A 29 32.43 -1.80 6.25
N PRO A 30 33.62 -1.22 6.52
CA PRO A 30 34.45 -1.65 7.64
C PRO A 30 33.77 -1.47 9.00
N LYS A 31 32.84 -0.49 9.12
CA LYS A 31 32.09 -0.24 10.35
C LYS A 31 31.00 -1.28 10.65
N LEU A 32 30.70 -2.17 9.70
CA LEU A 32 29.73 -3.26 9.85
C LEU A 32 30.34 -4.62 9.47
N ALA A 33 31.67 -4.76 9.60
CA ALA A 33 32.36 -6.00 9.32
C ALA A 33 32.01 -7.09 10.34
N GLY A 34 31.81 -8.32 9.88
CA GLY A 34 31.36 -9.45 10.70
C GLY A 34 29.88 -9.41 11.09
N ILE A 35 29.18 -8.28 10.88
CA ILE A 35 27.78 -8.13 11.29
C ILE A 35 26.83 -8.85 10.34
N ARG A 36 25.98 -9.70 10.91
CA ARG A 36 24.86 -10.40 10.26
C ARG A 36 23.56 -9.76 10.75
N CYS A 37 22.81 -9.16 9.83
CA CYS A 37 21.67 -8.29 10.16
C CYS A 37 20.37 -8.90 9.62
N VAL A 38 19.39 -9.16 10.49
CA VAL A 38 18.00 -9.47 10.07
C VAL A 38 17.48 -8.31 9.23
N SER A 39 16.83 -8.60 8.11
CA SER A 39 16.61 -7.63 7.03
C SER A 39 15.36 -7.91 6.20
N GLY A 40 14.95 -6.95 5.37
CA GLY A 40 13.79 -7.08 4.49
C GLY A 40 12.50 -7.38 5.27
N TRP A 41 11.69 -8.31 4.75
CA TRP A 41 10.43 -8.74 5.37
C TRP A 41 10.63 -9.37 6.75
N SER A 42 11.72 -10.09 7.00
CA SER A 42 12.04 -10.62 8.35
C SER A 42 12.30 -9.52 9.37
N ALA A 43 12.91 -8.40 8.98
CA ALA A 43 13.03 -7.24 9.86
C ALA A 43 11.67 -6.58 10.13
N LEU A 44 10.77 -6.52 9.15
CA LEU A 44 9.41 -5.97 9.38
C LEU A 44 8.58 -6.87 10.31
N MET A 45 8.70 -8.20 10.22
CA MET A 45 8.12 -9.12 11.20
C MET A 45 8.70 -8.90 12.60
N PHE A 46 10.03 -8.73 12.72
CA PHE A 46 10.69 -8.44 14.00
C PHE A 46 10.15 -7.15 14.65
N TRP A 47 9.96 -6.08 13.86
CA TRP A 47 9.48 -4.80 14.37
C TRP A 47 7.97 -4.75 14.69
N GLN A 48 7.21 -5.81 14.38
CA GLN A 48 5.76 -5.88 14.65
C GLN A 48 5.01 -4.63 14.14
N VAL A 49 5.20 -4.31 12.86
CA VAL A 49 4.67 -3.07 12.26
C VAL A 49 3.15 -2.95 12.49
N PRO A 50 2.66 -1.81 13.03
CA PRO A 50 1.25 -1.65 13.34
C PRO A 50 0.34 -1.98 12.15
N PHE A 51 -0.66 -2.83 12.40
CA PHE A 51 -1.73 -3.18 11.47
C PHE A 51 -1.29 -3.83 10.13
N ILE A 52 -0.03 -4.22 9.99
CA ILE A 52 0.55 -4.69 8.73
C ILE A 52 -0.16 -5.92 8.13
N ASP A 53 -0.56 -6.87 8.98
CA ASP A 53 -1.25 -8.10 8.57
C ASP A 53 -2.68 -7.86 8.05
N ALA A 54 -3.23 -6.64 8.20
CA ALA A 54 -4.49 -6.27 7.57
C ALA A 54 -4.37 -6.22 6.03
N HIS A 55 -3.18 -6.04 5.47
CA HIS A 55 -2.99 -5.96 4.02
C HIS A 55 -1.81 -6.77 3.47
N PHE A 56 -0.77 -6.99 4.26
CA PHE A 56 0.43 -7.72 3.86
C PHE A 56 0.43 -9.09 4.49
N ASN A 57 0.37 -10.16 3.69
CA ASN A 57 0.61 -11.52 4.18
C ASN A 57 2.10 -11.68 4.49
N LEU A 58 2.52 -11.27 5.70
CA LEU A 58 3.92 -11.28 6.12
C LEU A 58 4.59 -12.67 6.01
N PRO A 59 3.96 -13.78 6.43
CA PRO A 59 4.53 -15.11 6.22
C PRO A 59 4.82 -15.44 4.74
N ALA A 60 3.92 -15.08 3.82
CA ALA A 60 4.13 -15.30 2.39
C ALA A 60 5.21 -14.38 1.79
N LEU A 61 5.30 -13.13 2.27
CA LEU A 61 6.27 -12.13 1.79
C LEU A 61 7.68 -12.36 2.32
N ALA A 62 7.82 -12.83 3.57
CA ALA A 62 9.08 -13.25 4.16
C ALA A 62 9.54 -14.63 3.67
N GLY A 63 8.59 -15.51 3.35
CA GLY A 63 8.88 -16.88 2.96
C GLY A 63 9.44 -17.74 4.10
N PRO A 64 9.87 -18.98 3.80
CA PRO A 64 10.24 -19.97 4.81
C PRO A 64 11.65 -19.79 5.41
N LYS A 65 12.35 -18.68 5.12
CA LYS A 65 13.73 -18.43 5.56
C LYS A 65 13.87 -17.03 6.12
N GLU A 66 14.70 -16.87 7.15
CA GLU A 66 15.02 -15.54 7.67
C GLU A 66 15.95 -14.79 6.71
N HIS A 67 15.56 -13.59 6.30
CA HIS A 67 16.32 -12.74 5.39
C HIS A 67 17.45 -12.03 6.16
N MET A 68 18.70 -12.46 5.91
CA MET A 68 19.89 -11.93 6.57
C MET A 68 20.73 -11.12 5.59
N THR A 69 21.14 -9.91 5.96
CA THR A 69 22.06 -9.07 5.17
C THR A 69 23.42 -9.02 5.84
N VAL A 70 24.48 -9.22 5.06
CA VAL A 70 25.87 -8.96 5.45
C VAL A 70 26.46 -7.81 4.63
N PHE A 71 27.41 -7.08 5.20
CA PHE A 71 27.95 -5.86 4.61
C PHE A 71 29.34 -6.02 3.97
N ASN A 72 29.98 -7.17 4.17
CA ASN A 72 31.11 -7.61 3.36
C ASN A 72 30.83 -8.95 2.68
N TYR A 73 31.49 -9.18 1.54
CA TYR A 73 31.30 -10.38 0.74
C TYR A 73 31.84 -11.66 1.42
N ALA A 74 32.89 -11.50 2.24
CA ALA A 74 33.53 -12.58 2.99
C ALA A 74 32.70 -13.04 4.21
N ASP A 75 31.84 -12.16 4.75
CA ASP A 75 31.02 -12.44 5.93
C ASP A 75 29.79 -13.34 5.59
N ARG A 76 29.59 -13.66 4.30
CA ARG A 76 28.52 -14.57 3.84
C ARG A 76 28.78 -15.99 4.31
N TYR A 77 27.71 -16.67 4.65
CA TYR A 77 27.70 -18.06 5.13
C TYR A 77 26.55 -18.83 4.48
N GLN A 78 26.54 -20.15 4.66
CA GLN A 78 25.42 -21.00 4.31
C GLN A 78 24.71 -21.49 5.58
N ASN A 79 23.38 -21.43 5.59
CA ASN A 79 22.52 -21.99 6.63
C ASN A 79 21.20 -22.37 5.97
N LYS A 80 20.60 -23.53 6.31
CA LYS A 80 19.37 -24.00 5.67
C LYS A 80 18.19 -23.04 5.89
N GLY A 81 18.08 -22.44 7.08
CA GLY A 81 17.01 -21.52 7.48
C GLY A 81 17.22 -20.05 7.15
N HIS A 82 18.39 -19.64 6.65
CA HIS A 82 18.68 -18.22 6.33
C HIS A 82 18.79 -17.98 4.82
N GLN A 83 18.22 -16.88 4.34
CA GLN A 83 18.48 -16.34 3.00
C GLN A 83 19.46 -15.17 3.11
N VAL A 84 20.72 -15.41 2.75
CA VAL A 84 21.82 -14.46 2.96
C VAL A 84 22.03 -13.54 1.75
N HIS A 85 21.74 -12.26 1.95
CA HIS A 85 21.94 -11.15 1.01
C HIS A 85 23.26 -10.43 1.30
N TYR A 86 23.88 -9.85 0.27
CA TYR A 86 25.08 -9.02 0.41
C TYR A 86 24.80 -7.57 0.00
N CYS A 87 24.96 -6.64 0.94
CA CYS A 87 24.85 -5.22 0.67
C CYS A 87 26.25 -4.61 0.44
N LYS A 88 26.59 -4.34 -0.84
CA LYS A 88 27.84 -3.67 -1.23
C LYS A 88 27.88 -2.16 -0.96
N LEU A 89 26.84 -1.60 -0.34
CA LEU A 89 26.73 -0.16 -0.08
C LEU A 89 27.25 0.17 1.31
N ARG A 90 27.83 1.36 1.48
CA ARG A 90 28.22 1.88 2.80
C ARG A 90 26.98 2.30 3.57
N VAL A 91 26.33 1.34 4.22
CA VAL A 91 25.20 1.56 5.11
C VAL A 91 25.69 2.29 6.38
N PRO A 92 25.13 3.45 6.73
CA PRO A 92 25.43 4.11 8.01
C PRO A 92 25.07 3.20 9.19
N PRO A 93 25.97 2.96 10.17
CA PRO A 93 25.73 1.97 11.23
C PRO A 93 24.46 2.17 12.05
N LYS A 94 24.00 3.43 12.20
CA LYS A 94 22.73 3.76 12.89
C LYS A 94 21.47 3.11 12.30
N TYR A 95 21.53 2.53 11.10
CA TYR A 95 20.43 1.80 10.48
C TYR A 95 20.52 0.27 10.69
N VAL A 96 21.47 -0.19 11.49
CA VAL A 96 21.65 -1.59 11.90
C VAL A 96 21.67 -1.59 13.44
N ILE A 97 20.53 -1.96 14.03
CA ILE A 97 20.26 -1.85 15.45
C ILE A 97 20.56 -3.19 16.11
N TYR A 98 21.33 -3.19 17.20
CA TYR A 98 21.49 -4.38 18.03
C TYR A 98 20.33 -4.48 19.02
N ASN A 99 19.57 -5.58 19.00
CA ASN A 99 18.60 -5.91 20.03
C ASN A 99 19.27 -6.88 21.02
N ALA A 100 19.44 -6.43 22.27
CA ALA A 100 20.12 -7.19 23.31
C ALA A 100 19.32 -8.42 23.77
N GLU A 101 17.99 -8.31 23.85
CA GLU A 101 17.08 -9.37 24.34
C GLU A 101 17.18 -10.65 23.50
N ARG A 102 17.29 -10.51 22.18
CA ARG A 102 17.42 -11.63 21.22
C ARG A 102 18.84 -11.83 20.71
N GLY A 103 19.80 -11.01 21.15
CA GLY A 103 21.22 -11.11 20.76
C GLY A 103 21.52 -10.91 19.26
N VAL A 104 20.64 -10.21 18.53
CA VAL A 104 20.73 -10.08 17.06
C VAL A 104 20.83 -8.62 16.60
N TYR A 105 21.50 -8.42 15.45
CA TYR A 105 21.41 -7.16 14.72
C TYR A 105 20.22 -7.20 13.75
N VAL A 106 19.46 -6.10 13.68
CA VAL A 106 18.26 -5.96 12.85
C VAL A 106 18.32 -4.65 12.08
N ALA A 107 17.89 -4.68 10.82
CA ALA A 107 17.77 -3.49 10.00
C ALA A 107 16.71 -2.57 10.61
N SER A 108 17.03 -1.30 10.83
CA SER A 108 16.08 -0.32 11.37
C SER A 108 14.82 -0.24 10.48
N PRO A 109 13.67 0.22 11.00
CA PRO A 109 12.43 0.31 10.23
C PRO A 109 12.59 1.05 8.89
N GLU A 110 13.44 2.09 8.85
CA GLU A 110 13.76 2.83 7.64
C GLU A 110 14.57 2.04 6.61
N LEU A 111 15.50 1.20 7.06
CA LEU A 111 16.29 0.34 6.18
C LEU A 111 15.48 -0.87 5.70
N ALA A 112 14.66 -1.45 6.58
CA ALA A 112 13.74 -2.54 6.24
C ALA A 112 12.73 -2.10 5.17
N PHE A 113 12.10 -0.92 5.35
CA PHE A 113 11.25 -0.30 4.31
C PHE A 113 11.98 -0.15 2.98
N LEU A 114 13.19 0.42 3.00
CA LEU A 114 13.99 0.62 1.80
C LEU A 114 14.39 -0.70 1.11
N GLN A 115 14.56 -1.78 1.88
CA GLN A 115 14.86 -3.13 1.39
C GLN A 115 13.65 -3.73 0.65
N VAL A 116 12.46 -3.70 1.27
CA VAL A 116 11.25 -4.32 0.69
C VAL A 116 10.52 -3.44 -0.34
N ALA A 117 10.80 -2.12 -0.38
CA ALA A 117 10.16 -1.21 -1.34
C ALA A 117 10.46 -1.56 -2.81
N GLN A 118 11.39 -2.49 -3.10
CA GLN A 118 11.57 -3.04 -4.45
C GLN A 118 10.56 -4.15 -4.80
N ASP A 119 9.99 -4.83 -3.82
CA ASP A 119 9.08 -5.97 -4.00
C ASP A 119 7.62 -5.50 -4.16
N LEU A 120 7.34 -4.26 -3.73
CA LEU A 120 6.01 -3.64 -3.73
C LEU A 120 5.73 -2.82 -4.99
N ASP A 121 4.44 -2.76 -5.35
CA ASP A 121 3.93 -1.70 -6.22
C ASP A 121 3.91 -0.33 -5.51
N ILE A 122 3.47 0.71 -6.22
CA ILE A 122 3.46 2.06 -5.67
C ILE A 122 2.43 2.26 -4.55
N LEU A 123 1.27 1.60 -4.60
CA LEU A 123 0.23 1.74 -3.59
C LEU A 123 0.62 0.98 -2.32
N GLY A 124 1.08 -0.26 -2.45
CA GLY A 124 1.60 -1.05 -1.33
C GLY A 124 2.80 -0.38 -0.66
N ALA A 125 3.71 0.22 -1.43
CA ALA A 125 4.84 0.98 -0.86
C ALA A 125 4.41 2.27 -0.14
N ILE A 126 3.30 2.91 -0.53
CA ILE A 126 2.72 4.06 0.19
C ILE A 126 2.06 3.58 1.48
N LEU A 127 1.24 2.53 1.42
CA LEU A 127 0.54 1.98 2.57
C LEU A 127 1.53 1.51 3.64
N LEU A 128 2.56 0.73 3.28
CA LEU A 128 3.58 0.29 4.23
C LEU A 128 4.32 1.47 4.89
N ALA A 129 4.60 2.53 4.14
CA ALA A 129 5.23 3.73 4.70
C ALA A 129 4.31 4.45 5.71
N ILE A 130 3.00 4.49 5.46
CA ILE A 130 2.00 5.02 6.40
C ILE A 130 1.93 4.16 7.66
N LEU A 131 1.84 2.83 7.52
CA LEU A 131 1.76 1.89 8.67
C LEU A 131 3.02 1.91 9.56
N LEU A 132 4.21 2.09 8.96
CA LEU A 132 5.46 2.29 9.71
C LEU A 132 5.50 3.60 10.52
N CYS A 133 4.66 4.57 10.16
CA CYS A 133 4.53 5.86 10.82
C CYS A 133 3.19 6.00 11.57
N ALA A 134 2.49 4.88 11.77
CA ALA A 134 1.21 4.80 12.47
C ALA A 134 1.40 4.83 13.99
N PHE A 135 0.33 5.20 14.68
CA PHE A 135 0.23 5.25 16.13
C PHE A 135 -0.60 4.04 16.60
N PRO A 136 0.03 2.92 17.03
CA PRO A 136 -0.67 1.65 17.30
C PRO A 136 -1.76 1.77 18.37
N ASP A 137 -1.48 2.50 19.46
CA ASP A 137 -2.38 2.66 20.61
C ASP A 137 -3.05 4.04 20.59
N GLY A 138 -3.26 4.59 19.38
CA GLY A 138 -3.81 5.91 19.16
C GLY A 138 -2.84 7.05 19.48
N LEU A 139 -3.39 8.27 19.49
CA LEU A 139 -2.67 9.56 19.32
C LEU A 139 -1.42 9.80 20.18
N TYR A 140 -1.32 9.18 21.36
CA TYR A 140 -0.21 9.37 22.31
C TYR A 140 0.87 8.29 22.23
N SER A 141 0.69 7.25 21.40
CA SER A 141 1.66 6.18 21.18
C SER A 141 2.86 6.62 20.32
N GLN A 142 3.98 5.91 20.47
CA GLN A 142 5.21 6.18 19.70
C GLN A 142 5.18 5.37 18.39
N PRO A 143 5.38 6.00 17.22
CA PRO A 143 5.49 5.27 15.96
C PRO A 143 6.89 4.65 15.84
N LEU A 144 7.00 3.53 15.12
CA LEU A 144 8.30 2.89 14.85
C LEU A 144 9.28 3.84 14.14
N THR A 145 8.77 4.70 13.26
CA THR A 145 9.56 5.71 12.57
C THR A 145 8.68 6.89 12.12
N THR A 146 9.20 7.77 11.27
CA THR A 146 8.45 8.87 10.65
C THR A 146 8.77 8.97 9.17
N VAL A 147 7.88 9.56 8.37
CA VAL A 147 8.06 9.78 6.93
C VAL A 147 9.37 10.54 6.67
N LYS A 148 9.71 11.50 7.56
CA LYS A 148 11.01 12.19 7.54
C LYS A 148 12.20 11.22 7.72
N LYS A 149 12.18 10.34 8.72
CA LYS A 149 13.25 9.34 8.96
C LYS A 149 13.37 8.34 7.79
N LEU A 150 12.24 7.83 7.28
CA LEU A 150 12.19 6.97 6.09
C LEU A 150 12.87 7.64 4.88
N PHE A 151 12.53 8.91 4.63
CA PHE A 151 13.09 9.72 3.54
C PHE A 151 14.59 9.99 3.75
N ASP A 152 14.98 10.37 4.96
CA ASP A 152 16.36 10.59 5.41
C ASP A 152 17.26 9.36 5.19
N CYS A 153 16.71 8.14 5.33
CA CYS A 153 17.40 6.89 5.01
C CYS A 153 17.51 6.67 3.50
N ALA A 154 16.38 6.73 2.79
CA ALA A 154 16.33 6.50 1.34
C ALA A 154 17.19 7.51 0.55
N GLN A 155 17.30 8.75 1.01
CA GLN A 155 18.22 9.73 0.43
C GLN A 155 19.69 9.32 0.56
N ARG A 156 20.13 8.97 1.78
CA ARG A 156 21.53 8.57 2.09
C ARG A 156 21.96 7.28 1.38
N MET A 157 21.03 6.35 1.18
CA MET A 157 21.27 5.04 0.58
C MET A 157 21.32 5.07 -0.96
N SER A 158 22.13 5.97 -1.53
CA SER A 158 22.30 6.09 -2.98
C SER A 158 22.76 4.77 -3.63
N GLY A 159 22.20 4.45 -4.79
CA GLY A 159 22.42 3.18 -5.48
C GLY A 159 21.68 1.96 -4.92
N HIS A 160 20.91 2.09 -3.83
CA HIS A 160 20.06 1.00 -3.34
C HIS A 160 18.88 0.73 -4.29
N ARG A 161 18.59 -0.55 -4.57
CA ARG A 161 17.58 -0.96 -5.56
C ARG A 161 16.18 -0.41 -5.26
N GLY A 162 15.73 -0.53 -4.01
CA GLY A 162 14.44 0.02 -3.56
C GLY A 162 14.35 1.55 -3.51
N ARG A 163 15.46 2.30 -3.61
CA ARG A 163 15.51 3.76 -3.39
C ARG A 163 14.52 4.53 -4.24
N ARG A 164 14.41 4.21 -5.53
CA ARG A 164 13.54 4.95 -6.46
C ARG A 164 12.05 4.71 -6.16
N ARG A 165 11.67 3.50 -5.72
CA ARG A 165 10.30 3.17 -5.30
C ARG A 165 9.99 3.81 -3.94
N ALA A 166 10.87 3.64 -2.95
CA ALA A 166 10.75 4.27 -1.63
C ALA A 166 10.58 5.80 -1.72
N LEU A 167 11.49 6.52 -2.39
CA LEU A 167 11.39 7.97 -2.56
C LEU A 167 10.15 8.41 -3.36
N ARG A 168 9.60 7.56 -4.24
CA ARG A 168 8.35 7.86 -4.96
C ARG A 168 7.14 7.69 -4.04
N ALA A 169 7.11 6.66 -3.20
CA ALA A 169 6.04 6.40 -2.25
C ALA A 169 5.98 7.46 -1.15
N LEU A 170 7.13 7.83 -0.58
CA LEU A 170 7.25 8.83 0.50
C LEU A 170 6.80 10.25 0.11
N ARG A 171 6.52 10.52 -1.17
CA ARG A 171 5.85 11.76 -1.61
C ARG A 171 4.37 11.82 -1.22
N TYR A 172 3.80 10.70 -0.82
CA TYR A 172 2.37 10.51 -0.57
C TYR A 172 2.06 9.81 0.75
N ALA A 173 3.08 9.38 1.49
CA ALA A 173 2.92 8.87 2.85
C ALA A 173 2.76 10.04 3.83
N ALA A 174 2.07 9.82 4.94
CA ALA A 174 1.94 10.75 6.05
C ALA A 174 2.06 10.00 7.38
N ASP A 175 2.52 10.71 8.41
CA ASP A 175 2.60 10.22 9.79
C ASP A 175 1.23 10.21 10.46
N ARG A 176 1.10 9.52 11.61
CA ARG A 176 -0.04 9.59 12.56
C ARG A 176 -1.34 8.92 12.10
N CYS A 177 -1.26 7.90 11.28
CA CYS A 177 -2.42 7.03 10.99
C CYS A 177 -2.78 6.20 12.23
N ASN A 178 -4.07 6.07 12.60
CA ASN A 178 -4.49 5.29 13.77
C ASN A 178 -5.17 3.96 13.41
N SER A 179 -5.50 3.71 12.14
CA SER A 179 -6.05 2.42 11.70
C SER A 179 -5.67 2.06 10.26
N PRO A 180 -5.59 0.77 9.88
CA PRO A 180 -5.26 0.38 8.50
C PRO A 180 -6.33 0.85 7.51
N ARG A 181 -7.56 1.03 7.99
CA ARG A 181 -8.69 1.53 7.20
C ARG A 181 -8.55 3.03 6.91
N GLU A 182 -8.22 3.85 7.90
CA GLU A 182 -7.85 5.25 7.70
C GLU A 182 -6.74 5.40 6.68
N ALA A 183 -5.72 4.53 6.69
CA ALA A 183 -4.60 4.61 5.76
C ALA A 183 -5.05 4.56 4.29
N ILE A 184 -5.99 3.66 3.98
CA ILE A 184 -6.49 3.45 2.61
C ILE A 184 -7.49 4.54 2.23
N VAL A 185 -8.33 4.98 3.18
CA VAL A 185 -9.23 6.13 3.01
C VAL A 185 -8.43 7.42 2.74
N PHE A 186 -7.38 7.68 3.51
CA PHE A 186 -6.43 8.76 3.26
C PHE A 186 -5.80 8.66 1.87
N MET A 187 -5.48 7.45 1.40
CA MET A 187 -4.97 7.23 0.04
C MET A 187 -6.03 7.55 -1.03
N LEU A 188 -7.29 7.12 -0.86
CA LEU A 188 -8.41 7.49 -1.75
C LEU A 188 -8.61 9.01 -1.83
N LEU A 189 -8.49 9.73 -0.71
CA LEU A 189 -8.65 11.18 -0.64
C LEU A 189 -7.43 11.95 -1.19
N SER A 190 -6.23 11.64 -0.71
CA SER A 190 -5.02 12.47 -0.92
C SER A 190 -4.27 12.16 -2.22
N LEU A 191 -4.28 10.91 -2.69
CA LEU A 191 -3.45 10.51 -3.83
C LEU A 191 -3.86 11.24 -5.10
N PRO A 192 -2.90 11.56 -6.00
CA PRO A 192 -3.24 12.16 -7.29
C PRO A 192 -4.09 11.20 -8.12
N ASN A 193 -4.85 11.73 -9.08
CA ASN A 193 -5.66 10.92 -10.00
C ASN A 193 -4.82 9.87 -10.76
N ALA A 194 -3.51 10.14 -10.96
CA ALA A 194 -2.56 9.18 -11.54
C ALA A 194 -2.19 7.99 -10.64
N LEU A 195 -2.73 7.95 -9.41
CA LEU A 195 -2.68 6.87 -8.44
C LEU A 195 -4.10 6.49 -7.93
N GLY A 196 -5.17 6.93 -8.60
CA GLY A 196 -6.56 6.54 -8.29
C GLY A 196 -7.27 7.35 -7.20
N GLY A 197 -6.63 8.36 -6.60
CA GLY A 197 -7.25 9.21 -5.56
C GLY A 197 -7.80 10.55 -6.07
N LEU A 198 -8.39 11.33 -5.16
CA LEU A 198 -9.05 12.64 -5.42
C LEU A 198 -8.10 13.85 -5.47
N ASN A 199 -6.79 13.68 -5.25
CA ASN A 199 -5.79 14.75 -5.23
C ASN A 199 -6.07 15.84 -4.16
N LEU A 200 -6.58 15.47 -2.98
CA LEU A 200 -6.66 16.37 -1.81
C LEU A 200 -5.25 16.58 -1.20
N ARG A 201 -4.48 17.45 -1.85
CA ARG A 201 -3.13 17.83 -1.41
C ARG A 201 -3.19 18.55 -0.08
N GLY A 202 -2.24 18.25 0.80
CA GLY A 202 -2.14 18.88 2.12
C GLY A 202 -2.99 18.22 3.21
N LEU A 203 -3.73 17.15 2.89
CA LEU A 203 -4.45 16.33 3.85
C LEU A 203 -3.48 15.74 4.89
N ARG A 204 -3.86 15.75 6.16
CA ARG A 204 -3.06 15.23 7.28
C ARG A 204 -3.91 14.35 8.18
N PHE A 205 -3.38 13.21 8.61
CA PHE A 205 -3.97 12.43 9.68
C PHE A 205 -3.92 13.19 11.01
N ASN A 206 -4.94 13.00 11.85
CA ASN A 206 -4.91 13.27 13.30
C ASN A 206 -4.24 14.62 13.64
N HIS A 207 -4.69 15.67 12.93
CA HIS A 207 -4.04 16.97 12.96
C HIS A 207 -4.54 17.79 14.16
N LYS A 208 -3.60 18.31 14.95
CA LYS A 208 -3.92 19.17 16.10
C LYS A 208 -4.50 20.50 15.63
N ILE A 209 -5.75 20.74 15.99
CA ILE A 209 -6.44 22.03 15.90
C ILE A 209 -6.46 22.60 17.33
N VAL A 210 -6.03 23.85 17.48
CA VAL A 210 -6.05 24.56 18.77
C VAL A 210 -7.06 25.70 18.63
N LEU A 211 -8.06 25.73 19.51
CA LEU A 211 -9.01 26.84 19.57
C LEU A 211 -8.34 28.07 20.20
N LYS A 212 -8.79 29.27 19.82
CA LYS A 212 -8.48 30.51 20.54
C LYS A 212 -9.05 30.43 21.95
N GLN A 213 -8.38 31.08 22.91
CA GLN A 213 -8.79 31.09 24.32
C GLN A 213 -10.24 31.59 24.51
N ALA A 214 -10.71 32.54 23.70
CA ALA A 214 -12.09 33.04 23.75
C ALA A 214 -13.16 31.98 23.36
N ASP A 215 -12.76 30.94 22.63
CA ASP A 215 -13.63 29.83 22.18
C ASP A 215 -13.45 28.55 23.02
N VAL A 216 -12.64 28.61 24.08
CA VAL A 216 -12.47 27.55 25.08
C VAL A 216 -13.43 27.81 26.25
N GLY A 217 -14.43 26.93 26.43
CA GLY A 217 -15.30 26.97 27.59
C GLY A 217 -14.55 26.58 28.88
N ALA A 218 -15.10 26.99 30.02
CA ALA A 218 -14.53 26.68 31.33
C ALA A 218 -14.36 25.16 31.53
N GLY A 219 -13.14 24.73 31.86
CA GLY A 219 -12.80 23.32 32.08
C GLY A 219 -12.47 22.50 30.82
N GLU A 220 -12.43 23.10 29.63
CA GLU A 220 -12.18 22.39 28.38
C GLU A 220 -10.71 22.46 27.91
N SER A 221 -10.22 21.43 27.20
CA SER A 221 -8.82 21.33 26.78
C SER A 221 -8.38 22.30 25.67
N GLY A 222 -9.32 22.91 24.96
CA GLY A 222 -9.07 23.77 23.79
C GLY A 222 -8.36 23.11 22.61
N VAL A 223 -8.18 21.78 22.63
CA VAL A 223 -7.39 21.02 21.66
C VAL A 223 -8.22 19.91 21.04
N PHE A 224 -8.23 19.87 19.71
CA PHE A 224 -8.98 18.93 18.88
C PHE A 224 -8.06 18.20 17.92
N TYR A 225 -8.45 16.98 17.54
CA TYR A 225 -7.78 16.18 16.53
C TYR A 225 -8.84 15.62 15.57
N GLY A 226 -8.78 16.06 14.32
CA GLY A 226 -9.63 15.54 13.24
C GLY A 226 -8.91 14.44 12.47
N ASP A 227 -9.65 13.41 12.06
CA ASP A 227 -9.11 12.19 11.44
C ASP A 227 -8.35 12.53 10.16
N PHE A 228 -8.97 13.31 9.27
CA PHE A 228 -8.29 13.94 8.14
C PHE A 228 -8.56 15.45 8.10
N VAL A 229 -7.49 16.25 8.13
CA VAL A 229 -7.61 17.71 8.09
C VAL A 229 -6.88 18.28 6.87
N LEU A 230 -7.52 19.23 6.20
CA LEU A 230 -6.93 20.15 5.23
C LEU A 230 -6.76 21.52 5.90
N PRO A 231 -5.58 21.83 6.49
CA PRO A 231 -5.43 23.00 7.35
C PRO A 231 -5.53 24.32 6.59
N SER A 232 -5.03 24.36 5.34
CA SER A 232 -5.04 25.57 4.50
C SER A 232 -6.45 25.93 4.04
N GLU A 233 -7.30 24.91 3.84
CA GLU A 233 -8.68 25.02 3.41
C GLU A 233 -9.68 25.08 4.59
N ARG A 234 -9.18 25.04 5.84
CA ARG A 234 -9.98 24.93 7.08
C ARG A 234 -11.10 23.89 6.96
N LEU A 235 -10.75 22.67 6.57
CA LEU A 235 -11.71 21.57 6.44
C LEU A 235 -11.26 20.36 7.26
N VAL A 236 -12.19 19.77 8.02
CA VAL A 236 -12.05 18.48 8.68
C VAL A 236 -12.98 17.48 7.99
N ILE A 237 -12.46 16.30 7.69
CA ILE A 237 -13.23 15.12 7.30
C ILE A 237 -13.12 14.14 8.47
N GLU A 238 -14.26 13.85 9.10
CA GLU A 238 -14.36 12.90 10.21
C GLU A 238 -14.85 11.57 9.67
N TYR A 239 -14.18 10.48 10.03
CA TYR A 239 -14.39 9.17 9.45
C TYR A 239 -15.09 8.23 10.42
N ASP A 240 -16.37 7.98 10.18
CA ASP A 240 -17.19 7.15 11.04
C ASP A 240 -17.07 5.66 10.65
N GLY A 241 -16.36 4.92 11.50
CA GLY A 241 -16.32 3.46 11.50
C GLY A 241 -17.67 2.87 11.94
N ILE A 242 -18.03 1.69 11.42
CA ILE A 242 -19.31 0.99 11.70
C ILE A 242 -19.63 0.78 13.21
N THR A 243 -18.69 1.03 14.11
CA THR A 243 -18.76 0.75 15.56
C THR A 243 -19.54 1.77 16.40
N HIS A 244 -19.98 2.91 15.87
CA HIS A 244 -20.77 3.86 16.66
C HIS A 244 -22.26 3.49 16.69
N HIS A 245 -22.63 2.73 17.72
CA HIS A 245 -24.03 2.70 18.17
C HIS A 245 -24.43 4.12 18.57
N GLY A 246 -25.24 4.78 17.74
CA GLY A 246 -25.62 6.19 17.88
C GLY A 246 -26.50 6.47 19.09
N SER A 247 -25.91 6.47 20.28
CA SER A 247 -26.52 7.01 21.49
C SER A 247 -26.78 8.51 21.31
N LYS A 248 -27.77 9.05 22.03
CA LYS A 248 -28.08 10.49 21.98
C LYS A 248 -26.89 11.32 22.47
N GLU A 249 -26.15 10.76 23.43
CA GLU A 249 -24.98 11.33 24.06
C GLU A 249 -23.83 11.49 23.06
N ALA A 250 -23.60 10.51 22.19
CA ALA A 250 -22.63 10.59 21.10
C ALA A 250 -23.03 11.66 20.07
N GLN A 251 -24.29 11.64 19.61
CA GLN A 251 -24.79 12.65 18.67
C GLN A 251 -24.69 14.08 19.22
N ILE A 252 -24.93 14.27 20.52
CA ILE A 252 -24.77 15.56 21.21
C ILE A 252 -23.28 15.95 21.29
N ALA A 253 -22.39 15.00 21.57
CA ALA A 253 -20.95 15.24 21.62
C ALA A 253 -20.39 15.67 20.25
N ASP A 254 -20.77 14.97 19.18
CA ASP A 254 -20.38 15.29 17.79
C ASP A 254 -20.96 16.63 17.35
N SER A 255 -22.23 16.92 17.68
CA SER A 255 -22.85 18.21 17.39
C SER A 255 -22.13 19.37 18.08
N ARG A 256 -21.74 19.19 19.35
CA ARG A 256 -20.94 20.17 20.11
C ARG A 256 -19.54 20.34 19.51
N ARG A 257 -18.89 19.24 19.13
CA ARG A 257 -17.56 19.21 18.49
C ARG A 257 -17.56 19.97 17.16
N ALA A 258 -18.55 19.71 16.30
CA ALA A 258 -18.72 20.42 15.04
C ALA A 258 -18.96 21.92 15.24
N LEU A 259 -19.81 22.32 16.19
CA LEU A 259 -20.07 23.73 16.53
C LEU A 259 -18.81 24.47 17.04
N ARG A 260 -17.93 23.77 17.78
CA ARG A 260 -16.67 24.36 18.26
C ARG A 260 -15.64 24.52 17.14
N LEU A 261 -15.53 23.53 16.25
CA LEU A 261 -14.69 23.64 15.06
C LEU A 261 -15.18 24.74 14.10
N SER A 262 -16.50 24.94 13.96
CA SER A 262 -17.05 26.00 13.11
C SER A 262 -16.78 27.41 13.64
N ARG A 263 -16.64 27.62 14.96
CA ARG A 263 -16.17 28.90 15.53
C ARG A 263 -14.74 29.24 15.11
N GLU A 264 -13.91 28.22 14.96
CA GLU A 264 -12.60 28.35 14.32
C GLU A 264 -12.66 28.35 12.79
N ASN A 265 -13.82 28.64 12.18
CA ASN A 265 -14.02 28.60 10.73
C ASN A 265 -13.59 27.28 10.07
N PHE A 266 -13.56 26.16 10.81
CA PHE A 266 -13.38 24.84 10.22
C PHE A 266 -14.74 24.28 9.81
N ALA A 267 -14.91 24.01 8.52
CA ALA A 267 -16.02 23.20 8.05
C ALA A 267 -15.74 21.71 8.39
N VAL A 268 -16.75 21.01 8.90
CA VAL A 268 -16.68 19.58 9.22
C VAL A 268 -17.55 18.81 8.22
N VAL A 269 -17.05 17.70 7.71
CA VAL A 269 -17.76 16.81 6.78
C VAL A 269 -17.61 15.37 7.25
N SER A 270 -18.71 14.74 7.63
CA SER A 270 -18.71 13.33 8.03
C SER A 270 -18.63 12.40 6.82
N MET A 271 -17.79 11.38 6.91
CA MET A 271 -17.66 10.31 5.92
C MET A 271 -17.88 8.97 6.60
N THR A 272 -18.98 8.30 6.30
CA THR A 272 -19.26 6.98 6.85
C THR A 272 -18.41 5.91 6.17
N THR A 273 -18.33 4.74 6.79
CA THR A 273 -17.75 3.56 6.14
C THR A 273 -18.44 3.21 4.81
N LEU A 274 -19.76 3.43 4.67
CA LEU A 274 -20.48 3.24 3.40
C LEU A 274 -20.01 4.21 2.31
N HIS A 275 -19.79 5.50 2.64
CA HIS A 275 -19.22 6.48 1.70
C HIS A 275 -17.81 6.10 1.24
N ALA A 276 -17.04 5.36 2.03
CA ALA A 276 -15.72 4.86 1.62
C ALA A 276 -15.80 3.56 0.81
N GLU A 277 -16.65 2.61 1.22
CA GLU A 277 -16.78 1.29 0.59
C GLU A 277 -17.55 1.30 -0.72
N ASN A 278 -18.67 2.02 -0.84
CA ASN A 278 -19.48 1.99 -2.05
C ASN A 278 -18.92 3.01 -3.06
N PRO A 279 -18.46 2.60 -4.25
CA PRO A 279 -17.93 3.56 -5.23
C PRO A 279 -18.94 4.65 -5.63
N SER A 280 -20.24 4.34 -5.70
CA SER A 280 -21.27 5.35 -6.02
C SER A 280 -21.42 6.38 -4.91
N ASP A 281 -21.44 5.95 -3.64
CA ASP A 281 -21.57 6.84 -2.49
C ASP A 281 -20.29 7.67 -2.30
N PHE A 282 -19.12 7.06 -2.59
CA PHE A 282 -17.84 7.75 -2.65
C PHE A 282 -17.83 8.86 -3.71
N GLU A 283 -18.44 8.65 -4.87
CA GLU A 283 -18.56 9.70 -5.89
C GLU A 283 -19.47 10.84 -5.45
N LEU A 284 -20.62 10.54 -4.83
CA LEU A 284 -21.53 11.55 -4.29
C LEU A 284 -20.82 12.41 -3.23
N PHE A 285 -20.13 11.75 -2.28
CA PHE A 285 -19.29 12.41 -1.29
C PHE A 285 -18.19 13.26 -1.94
N ALA A 286 -17.44 12.71 -2.90
CA ALA A 286 -16.37 13.40 -3.59
C ALA A 286 -16.86 14.62 -4.39
N ARG A 287 -18.05 14.54 -5.00
CA ARG A 287 -18.69 15.66 -5.72
C ARG A 287 -19.15 16.76 -4.76
N ASP A 288 -19.73 16.45 -3.60
CA ASP A 288 -20.07 17.47 -2.59
C ASP A 288 -18.81 18.15 -2.04
N LEU A 289 -17.85 17.34 -1.58
CA LEU A 289 -16.58 17.77 -1.02
C LEU A 289 -15.78 18.66 -1.99
N LEU A 290 -15.55 18.19 -3.21
CA LEU A 290 -14.74 18.94 -4.18
C LEU A 290 -15.51 20.14 -4.73
N CYS A 291 -16.73 19.95 -5.25
CA CYS A 291 -17.41 21.01 -5.98
C CYS A 291 -18.09 22.03 -5.06
N ARG A 292 -18.73 21.60 -3.97
CA ARG A 292 -19.50 22.49 -3.07
C ARG A 292 -18.66 23.02 -1.91
N LYS A 293 -17.91 22.17 -1.20
CA LYS A 293 -17.13 22.60 -0.02
C LYS A 293 -15.81 23.27 -0.40
N LEU A 294 -15.11 22.77 -1.41
CA LEU A 294 -13.78 23.25 -1.81
C LEU A 294 -13.74 24.11 -3.09
N GLY A 295 -14.87 24.26 -3.81
CA GLY A 295 -14.94 25.02 -5.07
C GLY A 295 -14.10 24.44 -6.23
N ARG A 296 -13.67 23.17 -6.13
CA ARG A 296 -12.77 22.48 -7.07
C ARG A 296 -13.56 21.72 -8.12
N ARG A 297 -13.26 21.95 -9.40
CA ARG A 297 -13.82 21.16 -10.51
C ARG A 297 -13.13 19.80 -10.62
N ILE A 298 -13.89 18.71 -10.58
CA ILE A 298 -13.39 17.36 -10.87
C ILE A 298 -12.96 17.27 -12.34
N ARG A 299 -11.73 16.80 -12.59
CA ARG A 299 -11.18 16.56 -13.93
C ARG A 299 -10.26 15.35 -13.94
N ILE A 300 -10.75 14.20 -14.39
CA ILE A 300 -9.95 12.97 -14.48
C ILE A 300 -9.19 12.94 -15.82
N ARG A 301 -7.91 13.33 -15.81
CA ARG A 301 -7.03 13.29 -17.00
C ARG A 301 -5.94 12.22 -16.93
N ALA A 302 -5.98 11.36 -15.91
CA ALA A 302 -4.95 10.37 -15.67
C ALA A 302 -5.36 9.00 -16.24
N ARG A 303 -4.60 8.52 -17.23
CA ARG A 303 -4.87 7.28 -17.98
C ARG A 303 -5.07 6.05 -17.09
N GLY A 304 -4.38 5.98 -15.95
CA GLY A 304 -4.44 4.89 -14.99
C GLY A 304 -5.38 5.11 -13.79
N PHE A 305 -6.24 6.14 -13.81
CA PHE A 305 -7.13 6.45 -12.67
C PHE A 305 -7.97 5.25 -12.27
N TRP A 306 -8.80 4.71 -13.17
CA TRP A 306 -9.68 3.57 -12.89
C TRP A 306 -8.90 2.34 -12.44
N LYS A 307 -7.84 1.94 -13.17
CA LYS A 307 -6.98 0.80 -12.78
C LYS A 307 -6.46 0.90 -11.34
N LEU A 308 -6.03 2.08 -10.90
CA LEU A 308 -5.49 2.25 -9.54
C LEU A 308 -6.59 2.56 -8.50
N ARG A 309 -7.75 3.08 -8.91
CA ARG A 309 -8.95 3.21 -8.08
C ARG A 309 -9.62 1.86 -7.80
N HIS A 310 -9.51 0.88 -8.71
CA HIS A 310 -9.81 -0.54 -8.42
C HIS A 310 -8.83 -1.11 -7.41
N ALA A 311 -7.52 -0.93 -7.62
CA ALA A 311 -6.53 -1.43 -6.67
C ALA A 311 -6.75 -0.86 -5.25
N LEU A 312 -7.02 0.45 -5.11
CA LEU A 312 -7.39 1.07 -3.83
C LEU A 312 -8.70 0.52 -3.25
N GLN A 313 -9.68 0.17 -4.09
CA GLN A 313 -10.92 -0.48 -3.62
C GLN A 313 -10.62 -1.85 -3.03
N ASP A 314 -9.88 -2.69 -3.74
CA ASP A 314 -9.50 -4.01 -3.25
C ASP A 314 -8.63 -3.90 -1.99
N MET A 315 -7.75 -2.90 -1.87
CA MET A 315 -7.04 -2.63 -0.61
C MET A 315 -8.01 -2.39 0.55
N LEU A 316 -9.04 -1.57 0.35
CA LEU A 316 -10.05 -1.26 1.36
C LEU A 316 -10.86 -2.50 1.77
N MET A 317 -11.18 -3.36 0.79
CA MET A 317 -12.06 -4.52 1.00
C MET A 317 -11.34 -5.82 1.37
N ASP A 318 -10.03 -5.91 1.17
CA ASP A 318 -9.23 -7.13 1.43
C ASP A 318 -8.65 -7.17 2.84
N SER A 319 -9.09 -6.26 3.70
CA SER A 319 -8.69 -6.08 5.11
C SER A 319 -9.01 -7.25 6.06
N THR A 320 -9.34 -8.44 5.54
CA THR A 320 -9.77 -9.61 6.32
C THR A 320 -9.06 -10.92 5.95
N LEU A 321 -7.79 -10.85 5.50
CA LEU A 321 -6.97 -12.03 5.16
C LEU A 321 -6.91 -13.11 6.27
N SER A 322 -7.08 -12.76 7.56
CA SER A 322 -7.14 -13.73 8.67
C SER A 322 -8.32 -14.72 8.61
N GLU A 323 -9.33 -14.47 7.77
CA GLU A 323 -10.54 -15.29 7.76
C GLU A 323 -10.38 -16.62 7.01
N TRP A 324 -9.55 -16.69 5.97
CA TRP A 324 -9.28 -17.96 5.27
C TRP A 324 -8.75 -19.02 6.24
N THR A 325 -7.74 -18.66 7.03
CA THR A 325 -7.12 -19.50 8.06
C THR A 325 -8.09 -19.85 9.19
N ARG A 326 -9.07 -18.98 9.49
CA ARG A 326 -10.14 -19.28 10.46
C ARG A 326 -11.17 -20.27 9.92
N TYR A 327 -11.56 -20.19 8.65
CA TYR A 327 -12.63 -21.05 8.11
C TYR A 327 -12.14 -22.41 7.58
N GLU A 328 -10.90 -22.55 7.12
CA GLU A 328 -10.34 -23.89 6.82
C GLU A 328 -10.37 -24.81 8.04
N GLY A 329 -10.16 -24.27 9.25
CA GLY A 329 -10.20 -25.02 10.51
C GLY A 329 -11.59 -25.42 11.00
N HIS A 330 -12.68 -24.95 10.37
CA HIS A 330 -14.06 -25.17 10.84
C HIS A 330 -14.90 -26.14 10.01
N GLY A 331 -14.34 -26.73 8.94
CA GLY A 331 -14.93 -27.91 8.29
C GLY A 331 -16.28 -27.72 7.59
N ASP A 332 -16.68 -26.48 7.25
CA ASP A 332 -17.95 -26.14 6.57
C ASP A 332 -17.69 -25.53 5.17
N PRO A 333 -17.62 -26.36 4.10
CA PRO A 333 -17.32 -25.88 2.74
C PRO A 333 -18.46 -25.07 2.10
N ASP A 334 -19.70 -25.25 2.54
CA ASP A 334 -20.87 -24.55 1.99
C ASP A 334 -20.91 -23.11 2.49
N ARG A 335 -20.61 -22.89 3.77
CA ARG A 335 -20.46 -21.53 4.34
C ARG A 335 -19.29 -20.77 3.74
N TYR A 336 -18.18 -21.45 3.44
CA TYR A 336 -17.08 -20.87 2.65
C TYR A 336 -17.56 -20.46 1.25
N THR A 337 -18.24 -21.37 0.53
CA THR A 337 -18.74 -21.14 -0.83
C THR A 337 -19.70 -19.95 -0.88
N ALA A 338 -20.70 -19.91 0.00
CA ALA A 338 -21.67 -18.82 0.10
C ALA A 338 -21.05 -17.48 0.54
N ARG A 339 -19.86 -17.49 1.15
CA ARG A 339 -19.07 -16.29 1.46
C ARG A 339 -18.25 -15.84 0.25
N TYR A 340 -17.57 -16.77 -0.42
CA TYR A 340 -16.81 -16.52 -1.64
C TYR A 340 -17.72 -15.93 -2.73
N GLU A 341 -18.90 -16.53 -2.97
CA GLU A 341 -19.92 -15.98 -3.87
C GLU A 341 -20.29 -14.54 -3.54
N ARG A 342 -20.67 -14.25 -2.29
CA ARG A 342 -21.02 -12.89 -1.85
C ARG A 342 -19.88 -11.91 -2.12
N ARG A 343 -18.63 -12.30 -1.90
CA ARG A 343 -17.43 -11.50 -2.20
C ARG A 343 -17.24 -11.29 -3.70
N GLN A 344 -17.42 -12.32 -4.53
CA GLN A 344 -17.30 -12.20 -5.99
C GLN A 344 -18.42 -11.34 -6.60
N SER A 345 -19.68 -11.56 -6.20
CA SER A 345 -20.83 -10.75 -6.60
C SER A 345 -20.68 -9.27 -6.21
N ARG A 346 -20.18 -8.99 -5.00
CA ARG A 346 -19.87 -7.61 -4.56
C ARG A 346 -18.75 -7.00 -5.40
N ARG A 347 -17.64 -7.73 -5.64
CA ARG A 347 -16.56 -7.28 -6.53
C ARG A 347 -16.99 -7.08 -7.98
N GLU A 348 -17.98 -7.80 -8.49
CA GLU A 348 -18.58 -7.58 -9.82
C GLU A 348 -19.26 -6.21 -9.89
N LEU A 349 -20.13 -5.92 -8.92
CA LEU A 349 -20.80 -4.61 -8.80
C LEU A 349 -19.79 -3.48 -8.62
N GLU A 350 -18.84 -3.63 -7.70
CA GLU A 350 -17.79 -2.63 -7.45
C GLU A 350 -16.96 -2.37 -8.70
N ARG A 351 -16.65 -3.41 -9.51
CA ARG A 351 -15.90 -3.21 -10.76
C ARG A 351 -16.68 -2.35 -11.75
N ILE A 352 -17.97 -2.61 -11.92
CA ILE A 352 -18.85 -1.84 -12.81
C ILE A 352 -18.99 -0.40 -12.31
N GLN A 353 -19.29 -0.22 -11.03
CA GLN A 353 -19.44 1.10 -10.40
C GLN A 353 -18.14 1.90 -10.49
N ILE A 354 -16.97 1.28 -10.24
CA ILE A 354 -15.67 1.95 -10.39
C ILE A 354 -15.46 2.41 -11.82
N MET A 355 -15.70 1.57 -12.82
CA MET A 355 -15.55 1.96 -14.22
C MET A 355 -16.52 3.07 -14.66
N ASN A 356 -17.63 3.25 -13.94
CA ASN A 356 -18.57 4.36 -14.13
C ASN A 356 -18.22 5.62 -13.30
N LEU A 357 -17.24 5.56 -12.38
CA LEU A 357 -16.86 6.69 -11.54
C LEU A 357 -16.52 7.93 -12.36
N PHE A 358 -17.05 9.06 -11.92
CA PHE A 358 -16.89 10.38 -12.53
C PHE A 358 -17.27 10.35 -14.01
N ASP A 359 -18.43 9.76 -14.31
CA ASP A 359 -18.98 9.58 -15.66
C ASP A 359 -18.14 8.62 -16.56
N GLY A 360 -17.21 7.87 -15.97
CA GLY A 360 -16.40 6.82 -16.60
C GLY A 360 -15.33 7.30 -17.60
N PRO A 361 -14.44 6.41 -18.07
CA PRO A 361 -13.31 6.78 -18.92
C PRO A 361 -13.73 7.35 -20.29
N ARG A 362 -14.90 6.96 -20.82
CA ARG A 362 -15.46 7.49 -22.08
C ARG A 362 -15.70 9.00 -22.00
N ARG A 363 -16.26 9.52 -20.89
CA ARG A 363 -16.47 10.96 -20.68
C ARG A 363 -15.20 11.79 -20.85
N TRP A 364 -14.05 11.23 -20.44
CA TRP A 364 -12.76 11.92 -20.42
C TRP A 364 -11.89 11.62 -21.64
N GLY A 365 -12.40 10.87 -22.64
CA GLY A 365 -11.62 10.44 -23.81
C GLY A 365 -10.48 9.47 -23.44
N LEU A 366 -10.68 8.67 -22.38
CA LEU A 366 -9.66 7.78 -21.81
C LEU A 366 -9.96 6.28 -22.05
N ASP A 367 -11.07 5.96 -22.68
CA ASP A 367 -11.49 4.60 -23.07
C ASP A 367 -10.58 3.95 -24.11
N MET A 368 -9.95 4.75 -24.98
CA MET A 368 -9.00 4.25 -26.00
C MET A 368 -7.65 3.78 -25.44
N TRP A 369 -7.34 4.03 -24.16
CA TRP A 369 -6.09 3.58 -23.54
C TRP A 369 -6.12 2.07 -23.29
N PRO A 370 -5.03 1.31 -23.56
CA PRO A 370 -5.03 -0.15 -23.51
C PRO A 370 -5.69 -0.73 -22.25
N TRP A 371 -5.33 -0.22 -21.06
CA TRP A 371 -5.92 -0.66 -19.80
C TRP A 371 -7.43 -0.43 -19.69
N ASN A 372 -7.91 0.75 -20.08
CA ASN A 372 -9.32 1.09 -19.97
C ASN A 372 -10.13 0.40 -21.08
N ARG A 373 -9.58 0.27 -22.29
CA ARG A 373 -10.16 -0.52 -23.39
C ARG A 373 -10.33 -1.97 -22.99
N SER A 374 -9.29 -2.62 -22.46
CA SER A 374 -9.36 -4.01 -22.03
C SER A 374 -10.34 -4.19 -20.86
N ALA A 375 -10.39 -3.27 -19.89
CA ALA A 375 -11.34 -3.32 -18.80
C ALA A 375 -12.79 -3.12 -19.26
N LEU A 376 -13.06 -2.16 -20.15
CA LEU A 376 -14.39 -1.95 -20.74
C LEU A 376 -14.83 -3.14 -21.57
N HIS A 377 -13.96 -3.67 -22.44
CA HIS A 377 -14.24 -4.87 -23.23
C HIS A 377 -14.52 -6.09 -22.32
N PHE A 378 -13.76 -6.24 -21.24
CA PHE A 378 -14.02 -7.29 -20.25
C PHE A 378 -15.41 -7.14 -19.61
N LEU A 379 -15.79 -5.92 -19.19
CA LEU A 379 -17.12 -5.66 -18.64
C LEU A 379 -18.25 -5.89 -19.65
N GLU A 380 -18.05 -5.51 -20.92
CA GLU A 380 -19.01 -5.78 -22.01
C GLU A 380 -19.18 -7.29 -22.25
N MET A 381 -18.09 -8.07 -22.20
CA MET A 381 -18.14 -9.54 -22.29
C MET A 381 -18.81 -10.17 -21.06
N GLU A 382 -18.50 -9.70 -19.85
CA GLU A 382 -19.12 -10.14 -18.61
C GLU A 382 -20.62 -9.78 -18.57
N GLU A 383 -21.03 -8.64 -19.14
CA GLU A 383 -22.44 -8.29 -19.33
C GLU A 383 -23.16 -9.18 -20.34
N ARG A 384 -22.56 -9.43 -21.52
CA ARG A 384 -23.12 -10.37 -22.51
C ARG A 384 -23.35 -11.75 -21.90
N GLN A 385 -22.36 -12.27 -21.18
CA GLN A 385 -22.45 -13.56 -20.49
C GLN A 385 -23.56 -13.56 -19.43
N ARG A 386 -23.68 -12.51 -18.62
CA ARG A 386 -24.75 -12.40 -17.60
C ARG A 386 -26.15 -12.33 -18.20
N ARG A 387 -26.32 -11.58 -19.30
CA ARG A 387 -27.59 -11.52 -20.05
C ARG A 387 -27.97 -12.88 -20.64
N ALA A 388 -27.00 -13.62 -21.20
CA ALA A 388 -27.22 -14.98 -21.70
C ALA A 388 -27.58 -15.98 -20.59
N GLU A 389 -27.02 -15.80 -19.38
CA GLU A 389 -27.36 -16.58 -18.19
C GLU A 389 -28.66 -16.10 -17.48
N GLY A 390 -29.33 -15.06 -18.00
CA GLY A 390 -30.55 -14.50 -17.41
C GLY A 390 -30.36 -13.79 -16.06
N ARG A 391 -29.12 -13.55 -15.63
CA ARG A 391 -28.77 -13.03 -14.29
C ARG A 391 -28.66 -11.52 -14.25
N ARG A 392 -29.03 -10.93 -13.11
CA ARG A 392 -28.77 -9.51 -12.78
C ARG A 392 -27.33 -9.30 -12.33
N ALA A 393 -26.85 -8.06 -12.44
CA ALA A 393 -25.53 -7.69 -11.95
C ALA A 393 -25.43 -7.89 -10.43
N GLY A 394 -24.36 -8.53 -9.96
CA GLY A 394 -24.20 -8.88 -8.55
C GLY A 394 -25.12 -9.99 -8.03
N GLU A 395 -25.89 -10.64 -8.89
CA GLU A 395 -26.61 -11.87 -8.53
C GLU A 395 -25.60 -13.02 -8.37
N ARG A 396 -25.83 -13.92 -7.40
CA ARG A 396 -24.93 -15.06 -7.16
C ARG A 396 -25.01 -16.05 -8.32
N ARG A 397 -23.86 -16.49 -8.82
CA ARG A 397 -23.78 -17.36 -10.01
C ARG A 397 -24.27 -18.78 -9.76
N TYR A 398 -24.09 -19.29 -8.55
CA TYR A 398 -24.56 -20.62 -8.13
C TYR A 398 -25.60 -20.43 -7.03
N MET A 399 -26.74 -21.12 -7.15
CA MET A 399 -27.86 -20.92 -6.20
C MET A 399 -27.98 -22.05 -5.16
N ARG A 400 -27.27 -23.18 -5.33
CA ARG A 400 -27.01 -24.23 -4.33
C ARG A 400 -25.95 -25.23 -4.82
N SER A 401 -25.21 -25.81 -3.88
CA SER A 401 -24.44 -27.08 -3.98
C SER A 401 -23.63 -27.33 -5.27
N PHE A 402 -22.40 -26.79 -5.32
CA PHE A 402 -21.32 -27.36 -6.14
C PHE A 402 -20.33 -28.10 -5.23
N PRO A 403 -19.73 -29.23 -5.66
CA PRO A 403 -18.72 -29.91 -4.87
C PRO A 403 -17.52 -28.97 -4.63
N ALA A 404 -17.20 -28.70 -3.35
CA ALA A 404 -16.17 -27.74 -2.97
C ALA A 404 -14.79 -27.98 -3.64
N ARG A 405 -14.49 -29.21 -4.06
CA ARG A 405 -13.29 -29.57 -4.84
C ARG A 405 -13.16 -28.82 -6.17
N GLN A 406 -14.27 -28.50 -6.84
CA GLN A 406 -14.27 -27.79 -8.13
C GLN A 406 -14.02 -26.29 -7.91
N ILE A 407 -14.61 -25.71 -6.86
CA ILE A 407 -14.32 -24.34 -6.43
C ILE A 407 -12.86 -24.24 -5.97
N LEU A 408 -12.35 -25.21 -5.23
CA LEU A 408 -10.94 -25.28 -4.81
C LEU A 408 -9.96 -25.37 -6.00
N SER A 409 -10.32 -26.00 -7.12
CA SER A 409 -9.46 -26.01 -8.31
C SER A 409 -9.47 -24.67 -9.04
N GLU A 410 -10.63 -24.01 -9.17
CA GLU A 410 -10.70 -22.64 -9.70
C GLU A 410 -9.99 -21.63 -8.81
N VAL A 411 -10.16 -21.73 -7.49
CA VAL A 411 -9.53 -20.86 -6.49
C VAL A 411 -8.02 -21.06 -6.50
N ARG A 412 -7.50 -22.30 -6.45
CA ARG A 412 -6.04 -22.53 -6.56
C ARG A 412 -5.48 -22.06 -7.91
N ALA A 413 -6.22 -22.20 -9.00
CA ALA A 413 -5.83 -21.63 -10.29
C ALA A 413 -5.81 -20.09 -10.28
N ARG A 414 -6.72 -19.43 -9.54
CA ARG A 414 -6.80 -17.96 -9.39
C ARG A 414 -5.89 -17.38 -8.32
N ASP A 415 -5.47 -18.15 -7.31
CA ASP A 415 -4.50 -17.72 -6.30
C ASP A 415 -3.07 -17.88 -6.84
N ALA A 416 -2.79 -18.96 -7.58
CA ALA A 416 -1.60 -19.07 -8.43
C ALA A 416 -1.55 -18.00 -9.54
N THR A 417 -2.72 -17.43 -9.87
CA THR A 417 -2.90 -16.36 -10.84
C THR A 417 -3.51 -15.12 -10.18
N SER A 418 -2.88 -14.64 -9.09
CA SER A 418 -3.23 -13.36 -8.44
C SER A 418 -3.70 -12.37 -9.49
N ILE A 419 -4.98 -11.98 -9.41
CA ILE A 419 -5.75 -11.48 -10.56
C ILE A 419 -5.20 -10.13 -11.10
N TYR A 420 -4.33 -9.49 -10.33
CA TYR A 420 -3.56 -8.30 -10.68
C TYR A 420 -2.30 -8.55 -11.54
N GLY A 421 -1.86 -9.81 -11.69
CA GLY A 421 -0.56 -10.17 -12.25
C GLY A 421 -0.51 -10.66 -13.70
N ARG A 422 -1.54 -11.37 -14.21
CA ARG A 422 -1.46 -12.04 -15.54
C ARG A 422 -2.55 -11.69 -16.56
N ALA A 423 -3.73 -11.23 -16.13
CA ALA A 423 -4.74 -10.70 -17.06
C ALA A 423 -4.44 -9.26 -17.53
N LEU A 424 -3.32 -8.70 -17.09
CA LEU A 424 -2.93 -7.30 -17.26
C LEU A 424 -1.44 -7.17 -17.62
N CYS A 425 -1.02 -7.86 -18.69
CA CYS A 425 0.19 -7.56 -19.46
C CYS A 425 -0.23 -7.00 -20.83
#